data_AF-A0A6G7X392-F1
#
_entry.id   AF-A0A6G7X392-F1
#
_cell.length_a   1.000
_cell.length_b   1.000
_cell.length_c   1.000
_cell.angle_alpha   90.00
_cell.angle_beta   90.00
_cell.angle_gamma   90.00
#
_symmetry.space_group_name_H-M   'P 1'
#
loop_
_entity.id
_entity.type
_entity.pdbx_description
1 polymer ?
#
loop_
_entity_poly.entity_id
_entity_poly.type
_entity_poly.pdbx_seq_one_letter_code
_entity_poly.pdbx_strand_id
1 'polypeptide(L)'
;MTLTKTKQTTDTLVQKVEFLLKEVNSTHRYSMSRIYGLYNEVFAVAEIPQSCASCLIRKVNELKSWLIQQSKDENSVDIKTDLKVAKKGKK
;
A
#
# COMPACT_ATOMS: atom_id res chain seq x y z
N MET A 1 -22.95 7.72 24.61
CA MET A 1 -21.94 8.36 23.74
C MET A 1 -21.91 7.57 22.43
N THR A 2 -22.16 8.26 21.33
CA THR A 2 -22.56 7.74 20.01
C THR A 2 -21.40 7.09 19.25
N LEU A 3 -21.56 5.85 18.79
CA LEU A 3 -20.75 5.27 17.71
C LEU A 3 -21.64 4.91 16.52
N THR A 4 -21.75 5.84 15.58
CA THR A 4 -22.28 5.59 14.23
C THR A 4 -21.27 6.11 13.21
N LYS A 5 -20.36 5.27 12.73
CA LYS A 5 -19.60 5.56 11.50
C LYS A 5 -18.95 4.30 10.90
N THR A 6 -19.72 3.54 10.10
CA THR A 6 -19.20 2.32 9.45
C THR A 6 -19.63 2.18 7.98
N LYS A 7 -19.79 3.29 7.25
CA LYS A 7 -19.98 3.26 5.79
C LYS A 7 -19.19 4.29 4.97
N GLN A 8 -18.46 5.21 5.59
CA GLN A 8 -17.67 6.24 4.87
C GLN A 8 -16.17 5.96 4.82
N THR A 9 -15.67 4.90 5.47
CA THR A 9 -14.22 4.73 5.70
C THR A 9 -13.48 4.19 4.47
N THR A 10 -14.09 3.31 3.68
CA THR A 10 -13.43 2.67 2.53
C THR A 10 -13.11 3.63 1.39
N ASP A 11 -14.06 4.48 1.00
CA ASP A 11 -13.84 5.52 -0.03
C ASP A 11 -12.72 6.48 0.39
N THR A 12 -12.70 6.87 1.68
CA THR A 12 -11.63 7.73 2.21
C THR A 12 -10.26 7.05 2.24
N LEU A 13 -10.19 5.73 2.42
CA LEU A 13 -8.92 5.00 2.46
C LEU A 13 -8.32 4.86 1.05
N VAL A 14 -9.15 4.57 0.05
CA VAL A 14 -8.74 4.55 -1.38
C VAL A 14 -8.12 5.89 -1.77
N GLN A 15 -8.79 7.01 -1.46
CA GLN A 15 -8.27 8.35 -1.74
C GLN A 15 -6.96 8.65 -1.00
N LYS A 16 -6.85 8.27 0.28
CA LYS A 16 -5.61 8.43 1.06
C LYS A 16 -4.44 7.66 0.44
N VAL A 17 -4.68 6.43 -0.01
CA VAL A 17 -3.66 5.59 -0.67
C VAL A 17 -3.26 6.19 -2.00
N GLU A 18 -4.22 6.62 -2.82
CA GLU A 18 -3.93 7.26 -4.11
C GLU A 18 -3.08 8.53 -3.94
N PHE A 19 -3.45 9.39 -2.97
CA PHE A 19 -2.69 10.60 -2.68
C PHE A 19 -1.26 10.30 -2.22
N LEU A 20 -1.09 9.31 -1.32
CA LEU A 20 0.23 8.86 -0.89
C LEU A 20 1.07 8.40 -2.08
N LEU A 21 0.51 7.57 -2.97
CA LEU A 21 1.21 7.05 -4.14
C LEU A 21 1.60 8.16 -5.12
N LYS A 22 0.72 9.14 -5.34
CA LYS A 22 1.01 10.29 -6.20
C LYS A 22 2.16 11.13 -5.65
N GLU A 23 2.16 11.42 -4.34
CA GLU A 23 3.24 12.15 -3.68
C GLU A 23 4.57 11.40 -3.76
N VAL A 24 4.57 10.10 -3.44
CA VAL A 24 5.78 9.27 -3.47
C VAL A 24 6.32 9.13 -4.89
N ASN A 25 5.47 8.94 -5.90
CA ASN A 25 5.91 8.87 -7.29
C ASN A 25 6.47 10.20 -7.80
N SER A 26 5.91 11.33 -7.36
CA SER A 26 6.38 12.65 -7.80
C SER A 26 7.65 13.10 -7.09
N THR A 27 7.82 12.75 -5.81
CA THR A 27 8.88 13.30 -4.95
C THR A 27 9.97 12.28 -4.59
N HIS A 28 9.70 10.98 -4.78
CA HIS A 28 10.50 9.88 -4.27
C HIS A 28 10.77 9.93 -2.76
N ARG A 29 9.96 10.67 -1.98
CA ARG A 29 10.10 10.78 -0.53
C ARG A 29 9.20 9.77 0.18
N TYR A 30 9.82 8.84 0.88
CA TYR A 30 9.13 7.79 1.62
C TYR A 30 9.04 8.19 3.10
N SER A 31 7.89 8.72 3.51
CA SER A 31 7.64 9.03 4.93
C SER A 31 7.25 7.76 5.68
N MET A 32 8.10 7.33 6.61
CA MET A 32 7.93 6.10 7.37
C MET A 32 6.63 6.05 8.14
N SER A 33 6.35 7.05 8.98
CA SER A 33 5.13 7.10 9.79
C SER A 33 3.88 7.12 8.91
N ARG A 34 3.95 7.79 7.76
CA ARG A 34 2.82 7.91 6.84
C ARG A 34 2.52 6.61 6.10
N ILE A 35 3.57 5.92 5.62
CA ILE A 35 3.45 4.65 4.92
C ILE A 35 2.93 3.57 5.88
N TYR A 36 3.54 3.40 7.05
CA TYR A 36 3.12 2.38 8.01
C TYR A 36 1.77 2.69 8.67
N GLY A 37 1.48 3.96 8.96
CA GLY A 37 0.16 4.35 9.46
C GLY A 37 -0.95 3.94 8.50
N LEU A 38 -0.81 4.30 7.22
CA LEU A 38 -1.80 3.95 6.20
C LEU A 38 -1.83 2.45 5.90
N TYR A 39 -0.69 1.78 5.87
CA TYR A 39 -0.62 0.32 5.69
C TYR A 39 -1.35 -0.43 6.81
N ASN A 40 -1.10 -0.04 8.06
CA ASN A 40 -1.75 -0.62 9.22
C ASN A 40 -3.27 -0.38 9.21
N GLU A 41 -3.71 0.82 8.81
CA GLU A 41 -5.14 1.13 8.61
C GLU A 41 -5.78 0.27 7.50
N VAL A 42 -5.10 0.11 6.36
CA VAL A 42 -5.62 -0.61 5.18
C VAL A 42 -5.71 -2.12 5.41
N PHE A 43 -4.67 -2.72 6.01
CA PHE A 43 -4.59 -4.16 6.21
C PHE A 43 -5.06 -4.62 7.61
N ALA A 44 -5.52 -3.69 8.46
CA ALA A 44 -5.89 -3.94 9.85
C ALA A 44 -4.79 -4.69 10.63
N VAL A 45 -3.53 -4.30 10.40
CA VAL A 45 -2.35 -4.86 11.07
C VAL A 45 -1.70 -3.82 11.98
N ALA A 46 -0.84 -4.29 12.90
CA ALA A 46 -0.07 -3.44 13.80
C ALA A 46 1.43 -3.65 13.57
N GLU A 47 1.89 -3.48 12.33
CA GLU A 47 3.32 -3.62 12.03
C GLU A 47 4.13 -2.46 12.62
N ILE A 48 5.31 -2.81 13.14
CA ILE A 48 6.26 -1.84 13.70
C ILE A 48 7.03 -1.17 12.55
N PRO A 49 7.01 0.17 12.44
CA PRO A 49 7.67 0.88 11.37
C PRO A 49 9.16 0.56 11.25
N GLN A 50 9.62 0.31 10.03
CA GLN A 50 11.03 0.05 9.70
C GLN A 50 11.61 1.13 8.80
N SER A 51 12.82 1.61 9.12
CA SER A 51 13.51 2.70 8.40
C SER A 51 14.25 2.30 7.15
N CYS A 52 14.29 1.00 6.84
CA CYS A 52 14.86 0.51 5.60
C CYS A 52 14.08 1.06 4.39
N ALA A 53 14.78 1.78 3.50
CA ALA A 53 14.20 2.31 2.28
C ALA A 53 13.55 1.22 1.42
N SER A 54 14.19 0.05 1.31
CA SER A 54 13.65 -1.11 0.60
C SER A 54 12.35 -1.64 1.23
N CYS A 55 12.21 -1.57 2.56
CA CYS A 55 10.99 -1.96 3.26
C CYS A 55 9.85 -0.97 2.98
N LEU A 56 10.15 0.32 3.01
CA LEU A 56 9.18 1.36 2.68
C LEU A 56 8.68 1.24 1.23
N ILE A 57 9.59 0.99 0.28
CA ILE A 57 9.22 0.75 -1.13
C ILE A 57 8.33 -0.49 -1.27
N ARG A 58 8.66 -1.59 -0.57
CA ARG A 58 7.81 -2.80 -0.57
C ARG A 58 6.40 -2.51 -0.07
N LYS A 59 6.27 -1.82 1.06
CA LYS A 59 4.96 -1.46 1.62
C LYS A 59 4.16 -0.54 0.69
N VAL A 60 4.82 0.40 0.03
CA VAL A 60 4.20 1.24 -1.01
C VAL A 60 3.70 0.40 -2.19
N ASN A 61 4.46 -0.60 -2.63
CA ASN A 61 4.03 -1.50 -3.71
C ASN A 61 2.84 -2.37 -3.29
N GLU A 62 2.81 -2.86 -2.05
CA GLU A 62 1.66 -3.60 -1.51
C GLU A 62 0.40 -2.72 -1.48
N LEU A 63 0.52 -1.45 -1.04
CA LEU A 63 -0.57 -0.47 -1.09
C LEU A 63 -1.06 -0.20 -2.52
N LYS A 64 -0.15 -0.13 -3.49
CA LYS A 64 -0.49 0.01 -4.91
C LYS A 64 -1.26 -1.21 -5.43
N SER A 65 -0.81 -2.42 -5.10
CA SER A 65 -1.51 -3.65 -5.47
C SER A 65 -2.89 -3.72 -4.83
N TRP A 66 -3.02 -3.30 -3.58
CA TRP A 66 -4.31 -3.19 -2.90
C TRP A 66 -5.25 -2.20 -3.60
N LEU A 67 -4.75 -1.01 -3.98
CA LEU A 67 -5.53 0.00 -4.71
C LEU A 67 -6.07 -0.56 -6.03
N ILE A 68 -5.21 -1.26 -6.78
CA ILE A 68 -5.60 -1.93 -8.03
C ILE A 68 -6.68 -2.99 -7.76
N GLN A 69 -6.59 -3.75 -6.67
CA GLN A 69 -7.61 -4.73 -6.29
C GLN A 69 -8.95 -4.07 -5.98
N GLN A 70 -8.96 -2.92 -5.30
CA GLN A 70 -10.20 -2.15 -5.04
C GLN A 70 -10.86 -1.67 -6.34
N SER A 71 -10.08 -1.26 -7.34
CA SER A 71 -10.61 -0.92 -8.67
C SER A 71 -11.09 -2.15 -9.45
N LYS A 72 -10.52 -3.33 -9.19
CA LYS A 72 -10.90 -4.59 -9.84
C LYS A 72 -12.17 -5.22 -9.29
N ASP A 73 -12.54 -4.94 -8.06
CA ASP A 73 -13.87 -5.32 -7.54
C ASP A 73 -15.01 -4.64 -8.33
N GLU A 74 -14.74 -3.54 -9.03
CA GLU A 74 -15.63 -2.94 -10.03
C GLU A 74 -15.31 -3.35 -11.49
N ASN A 75 -14.14 -3.96 -11.77
CA ASN A 75 -13.79 -4.47 -13.11
C ASN A 75 -12.65 -5.49 -13.07
N SER A 76 -13.00 -6.79 -13.02
CA SER A 76 -12.06 -7.91 -13.10
C SER A 76 -11.24 -7.89 -14.40
N VAL A 77 -9.93 -7.57 -14.34
CA VAL A 77 -8.92 -8.20 -15.22
C VAL A 77 -7.54 -8.37 -14.55
N ASP A 78 -7.09 -9.61 -14.57
CA ASP A 78 -5.75 -10.18 -14.34
C ASP A 78 -4.58 -9.28 -14.82
N ILE A 79 -3.57 -9.07 -13.95
CA ILE A 79 -2.20 -8.82 -14.42
C ILE A 79 -1.27 -9.64 -13.54
N LYS A 80 -0.92 -10.83 -14.03
CA LYS A 80 0.28 -11.56 -13.63
C LYS A 80 1.48 -10.63 -13.70
N THR A 81 2.13 -10.38 -12.58
CA THR A 81 3.47 -9.77 -12.59
C THR A 81 4.47 -10.86 -12.25
N ASP A 82 5.12 -11.34 -13.31
CA ASP A 82 6.31 -12.19 -13.33
C ASP A 82 7.39 -11.61 -12.41
N LEU A 83 7.59 -12.23 -11.23
CA LEU A 83 8.84 -12.08 -10.50
C LEU A 83 9.80 -13.19 -10.97
N LYS A 84 10.57 -12.88 -12.01
CA LYS A 84 11.88 -13.51 -12.26
C LYS A 84 12.77 -13.31 -11.04
N VAL A 85 12.82 -14.31 -10.16
CA VAL A 85 13.91 -14.45 -9.19
C VAL A 85 15.13 -14.96 -9.96
N ALA A 86 15.98 -14.02 -10.39
CA ALA A 86 17.35 -14.30 -10.78
C ALA A 86 18.14 -14.75 -9.53
N LYS A 87 18.30 -16.06 -9.33
CA LYS A 87 19.28 -16.61 -8.40
C LYS A 87 20.68 -16.43 -8.99
N LYS A 88 21.40 -15.38 -8.57
CA LYS A 88 22.86 -15.30 -8.69
C LYS A 88 23.46 -16.15 -7.57
N GLY A 89 24.20 -17.19 -7.94
CA GLY A 89 24.80 -18.15 -7.01
C GLY A 89 25.99 -17.62 -6.22
N LYS A 90 26.47 -18.41 -5.26
CA LYS A 90 27.86 -18.35 -4.77
C LYS A 90 28.23 -19.60 -3.96
N LYS A 91 29.37 -20.18 -4.39
CA LYS A 91 30.29 -21.10 -3.71
C LYS A 91 30.00 -22.60 -3.80
#